data_AF-A0A937AA72-F1
#
_entry.id   AF-A0A937AA72-F1
#
_cell.length_a   1.000
_cell.length_b   1.000
_cell.length_c   1.000
_cell.angle_alpha   90.00
_cell.angle_beta   90.00
_cell.angle_gamma   90.00
#
_symmetry.space_group_name_H-M   'P 1'
#
loop_
_entity.id
_entity.type
_entity.pdbx_description
1 polymer ?
#
loop_
_entity_poly.entity_id
_entity_poly.type
_entity_poly.pdbx_seq_one_letter_code
_entity_poly.pdbx_strand_id
1 'polypeptide(L)'
;MASASHWLDPGTIGFELLKGLPAALVALVIGTIAAWVAWQQLKVGRAKLNLDLFEQRYALFELLWAYVSARSRSADEARLAGIGLENALPKFYFLFGPQIGDYVSSVLAQGRPEEGPVGTARSQRPEAPQWFHEQAQGLHDRFAAYFDFQHWR
;
A
#
# COMPACT_ATOMS: atom_id res chain seq x y z
N MET A 1 -16.08 -41.24 59.77
CA MET A 1 -15.25 -40.12 59.26
C MET A 1 -14.06 -40.75 58.52
N ALA A 2 -14.23 -41.08 57.24
CA ALA A 2 -13.26 -41.84 56.49
C ALA A 2 -12.28 -40.91 55.74
N SER A 3 -11.01 -41.28 55.85
CA SER A 3 -9.80 -40.68 55.32
C SER A 3 -9.89 -40.24 53.85
N ALA A 4 -9.91 -38.93 53.63
CA ALA A 4 -9.68 -38.32 52.31
C ALA A 4 -8.18 -38.28 51.93
N SER A 5 -7.28 -38.74 52.81
CA SER A 5 -5.83 -38.56 52.64
C SER A 5 -5.15 -39.66 51.80
N HIS A 6 -5.77 -40.84 51.63
CA HIS A 6 -5.17 -41.95 50.86
C HIS A 6 -5.10 -41.70 49.34
N TRP A 7 -5.81 -40.68 48.83
CA TRP A 7 -5.87 -40.35 47.40
C TRP A 7 -4.69 -39.47 46.92
N LEU A 8 -3.87 -38.99 47.86
CA LEU A 8 -2.66 -38.21 47.59
C LEU A 8 -1.38 -39.02 47.80
N ASP A 9 -1.50 -40.33 48.04
CA ASP A 9 -0.34 -41.20 48.25
C ASP A 9 0.42 -41.43 46.93
N PRO A 10 1.76 -41.56 46.98
CA PRO A 10 2.57 -41.87 45.81
C PRO A 10 2.09 -43.14 45.10
N GLY A 11 1.80 -43.05 43.80
CA GLY A 11 1.30 -44.16 42.98
C GLY A 11 -0.23 -44.19 42.78
N THR A 12 -0.97 -43.26 43.38
CA THR A 12 -2.41 -43.07 43.12
C THR A 12 -2.67 -42.09 41.98
N ILE A 13 -3.79 -42.25 41.27
CA ILE A 13 -4.21 -41.42 40.13
C ILE A 13 -4.32 -39.93 40.53
N GLY A 14 -4.71 -39.64 41.77
CA GLY A 14 -4.83 -38.27 42.27
C GLY A 14 -3.49 -37.54 42.46
N PHE A 15 -2.48 -38.26 42.97
CA PHE A 15 -1.13 -37.74 43.11
C PHE A 15 -0.46 -37.44 41.77
N GLU A 16 -0.65 -38.31 40.76
CA GLU A 16 -0.12 -38.10 39.41
C GLU A 16 -0.78 -36.91 38.69
N LEU A 17 -2.08 -36.69 38.86
CA LEU A 17 -2.77 -35.49 38.34
C LEU A 17 -2.30 -34.20 39.04
N LEU A 18 -2.06 -34.25 40.35
CA LEU A 18 -1.55 -33.11 41.12
C LEU A 18 -0.14 -32.70 40.68
N LYS A 19 0.72 -33.66 40.32
CA LYS A 19 2.06 -33.38 39.75
C LYS A 19 2.00 -32.70 38.38
N GLY A 20 0.99 -33.01 37.56
CA GLY A 20 0.82 -32.43 36.21
C GLY A 20 0.22 -31.02 36.21
N LEU A 21 -0.48 -30.64 37.29
CA LEU A 21 -1.17 -29.35 37.41
C LEU A 21 -0.26 -28.12 37.22
N PRO A 22 0.93 -28.04 37.85
CA PRO A 22 1.85 -26.92 37.63
C PRO A 22 2.29 -26.79 36.16
N ALA A 23 2.58 -27.91 35.49
CA ALA A 23 2.98 -27.91 34.10
C ALA A 23 1.83 -27.47 33.17
N ALA A 24 0.61 -27.95 33.42
CA ALA A 24 -0.58 -27.53 32.69
C ALA A 24 -0.89 -26.04 32.88
N LEU A 25 -0.71 -25.52 34.09
CA LEU A 25 -0.90 -24.09 34.38
C LEU A 25 0.14 -23.22 33.68
N VAL A 26 1.41 -23.64 33.69
CA VAL A 26 2.47 -22.94 32.94
C VAL A 26 2.18 -22.96 31.44
N ALA A 27 1.76 -24.11 30.89
CA ALA A 27 1.39 -24.21 29.49
C ALA A 27 0.20 -23.29 29.13
N LEU A 28 -0.81 -23.22 30.00
CA LEU A 28 -1.97 -22.33 29.83
C LEU A 28 -1.55 -20.85 29.83
N VAL A 29 -0.69 -20.45 30.77
CA VAL A 29 -0.18 -19.07 30.87
C VAL A 29 0.62 -18.70 29.63
N ILE A 30 1.58 -19.55 29.24
CA ILE A 30 2.41 -19.32 28.05
C ILE A 30 1.54 -19.28 26.79
N GLY A 31 0.59 -20.21 26.65
CA GLY A 31 -0.35 -20.24 25.53
C GLY A 31 -1.19 -18.97 25.43
N THR A 32 -1.67 -18.46 26.57
CA THR A 32 -2.44 -17.21 26.61
C THR A 32 -1.60 -16.00 26.21
N ILE A 33 -0.36 -15.91 26.71
CA ILE A 33 0.57 -14.84 26.34
C ILE A 33 0.88 -14.92 24.84
N ALA A 34 1.18 -16.09 24.32
CA ALA A 34 1.47 -16.30 22.90
C ALA A 34 0.28 -15.89 22.02
N ALA A 35 -0.95 -16.28 22.39
CA ALA A 35 -2.17 -15.90 21.69
C ALA A 35 -2.37 -14.37 21.70
N TRP A 36 -2.12 -13.71 22.84
CA TRP A 36 -2.22 -12.26 22.95
C TRP A 36 -1.19 -11.54 22.09
N VAL A 37 0.07 -11.99 22.10
CA VAL A 37 1.14 -11.43 21.26
C VAL A 37 0.80 -11.61 19.77
N ALA A 38 0.36 -12.80 19.36
CA ALA A 38 -0.04 -13.07 17.99
C ALA A 38 -1.19 -12.16 17.53
N TRP A 39 -2.17 -11.90 18.39
CA TRP A 39 -3.25 -10.95 18.12
C TRP A 39 -2.71 -9.53 17.88
N GLN A 40 -1.78 -9.06 18.72
CA GLN A 40 -1.17 -7.74 18.53
C GLN A 40 -0.36 -7.67 17.24
N GLN A 41 0.39 -8.72 16.90
CA GLN A 41 1.14 -8.80 15.65
C GLN A 41 0.22 -8.76 14.42
N LEU A 42 -0.94 -9.42 14.46
CA LEU A 42 -1.92 -9.34 13.38
C LEU A 42 -2.47 -7.92 13.22
N LYS A 43 -2.76 -7.23 14.33
CA LYS A 43 -3.23 -5.84 14.31
C LYS A 43 -2.17 -4.89 13.73
N VAL A 44 -0.93 -5.00 14.20
CA VAL A 44 0.20 -4.18 13.72
C VAL A 44 0.53 -4.50 12.27
N GLY A 45 0.50 -5.79 11.88
CA GLY A 45 0.76 -6.22 10.51
C GLY A 45 -0.25 -5.64 9.51
N ARG A 46 -1.54 -5.60 9.88
CA ARG A 46 -2.57 -4.94 9.06
C ARG A 46 -2.33 -3.44 8.93
N ALA A 47 -2.02 -2.75 10.04
CA ALA A 47 -1.72 -1.32 10.00
C ALA A 47 -0.48 -1.02 9.14
N LYS A 48 0.56 -1.86 9.22
CA LYS A 48 1.77 -1.71 8.41
C LYS A 48 1.52 -1.97 6.93
N LEU A 49 0.71 -2.97 6.59
CA LEU A 49 0.33 -3.23 5.20
C LEU A 49 -0.42 -2.04 4.58
N ASN A 50 -1.34 -1.45 5.35
CA ASN A 50 -2.07 -0.25 4.92
C ASN A 50 -1.12 0.94 4.70
N LEU A 51 -0.16 1.16 5.60
CA LEU A 51 0.84 2.21 5.44
C LEU A 51 1.71 1.98 4.19
N ASP A 52 2.19 0.76 3.97
CA ASP A 52 3.01 0.40 2.80
C ASP A 52 2.22 0.62 1.50
N LEU A 53 0.94 0.22 1.46
CA LEU A 53 0.07 0.51 0.32
C LEU A 53 -0.13 2.01 0.07
N PHE A 54 -0.27 2.82 1.13
CA PHE A 54 -0.33 4.27 1.01
C PHE A 54 0.97 4.83 0.41
N GLU A 55 2.12 4.45 0.96
CA GLU A 55 3.43 4.93 0.50
C GLU A 55 3.64 4.59 -0.98
N GLN A 56 3.32 3.36 -1.41
CA GLN A 56 3.43 2.94 -2.80
C GLN A 56 2.50 3.75 -3.72
N ARG A 57 1.24 3.98 -3.31
CA ARG A 57 0.28 4.79 -4.07
C ARG A 57 0.72 6.25 -4.16
N TYR A 58 1.20 6.81 -3.06
CA TYR A 58 1.65 8.19 -3.00
C TYR A 58 2.89 8.41 -3.87
N ALA A 59 3.86 7.48 -3.85
CA ALA A 59 5.03 7.54 -4.72
C ALA A 59 4.68 7.56 -6.22
N LEU A 60 3.65 6.79 -6.62
CA LEU A 60 3.15 6.83 -8.00
C LEU A 60 2.48 8.17 -8.33
N PHE A 61 1.66 8.70 -7.42
CA PHE A 61 1.07 10.03 -7.60
C PHE A 61 2.13 11.12 -7.75
N GLU A 62 3.17 11.13 -6.92
CA GLU A 62 4.27 12.10 -7.02
C GLU A 62 4.97 12.01 -8.38
N LEU A 63 5.15 10.80 -8.90
CA LEU A 63 5.79 10.57 -10.19
C LEU A 63 4.95 11.15 -11.34
N LEU A 64 3.63 10.94 -11.31
CA LEU A 64 2.69 11.54 -12.26
C LEU A 64 2.66 13.07 -12.13
N TRP A 65 2.57 13.59 -10.90
CA TRP A 65 2.56 15.03 -10.65
C TRP A 65 3.84 15.72 -11.11
N ALA A 66 5.00 15.10 -10.87
CA ALA A 66 6.29 15.58 -11.34
C ALA A 66 6.34 15.65 -12.87
N TYR A 67 5.84 14.61 -13.55
CA TYR A 67 5.76 14.60 -15.02
C TYR A 67 4.87 15.72 -15.55
N VAL A 68 3.64 15.82 -15.06
CA VAL A 68 2.65 16.82 -15.51
C VAL A 68 3.17 18.24 -15.25
N SER A 69 3.76 18.48 -14.07
CA SER A 69 4.33 19.78 -13.68
C SER A 69 5.57 20.16 -14.49
N ALA A 70 6.45 19.18 -14.79
CA ALA A 70 7.58 19.42 -15.68
C ALA A 70 7.09 19.74 -17.10
N ARG A 71 6.09 19.00 -17.59
CA ARG A 71 5.56 19.15 -18.95
C ARG A 71 4.83 20.49 -19.17
N SER A 72 4.24 21.06 -18.13
CA SER A 72 3.66 22.40 -18.19
C SER A 72 4.71 23.51 -18.31
N ARG A 73 5.97 23.25 -17.96
CA ARG A 73 7.09 24.21 -18.06
C ARG A 73 7.91 24.00 -19.32
N SER A 74 8.35 22.77 -19.56
CA SER A 74 9.29 22.43 -20.63
C SER A 74 9.11 20.97 -21.08
N ALA A 75 9.12 20.74 -22.39
CA ALA A 75 9.10 19.39 -22.96
C ALA A 75 10.40 18.61 -22.64
N ASP A 76 11.54 19.31 -22.60
CA ASP A 76 12.84 18.69 -22.36
C ASP A 76 13.00 18.27 -20.90
N GLU A 77 12.52 19.08 -19.95
CA GLU A 77 12.52 18.75 -18.51
C GLU A 77 11.63 17.53 -18.21
N ALA A 78 10.51 17.40 -18.93
CA ALA A 78 9.57 16.30 -18.74
C ALA A 78 10.06 14.95 -19.29
N ARG A 79 11.12 14.92 -20.10
CA ARG A 79 11.55 13.69 -20.79
C ARG A 79 11.96 12.58 -19.82
N LEU A 80 12.77 12.90 -18.81
CA LEU A 80 13.22 11.93 -17.82
C LEU A 80 12.07 11.45 -16.91
N ALA A 81 11.21 12.37 -16.49
CA ALA A 81 10.01 12.04 -15.71
C ALA A 81 9.04 11.17 -16.51
N GLY A 82 8.93 11.39 -17.83
CA GLY A 82 8.08 10.62 -18.74
C GLY A 82 8.52 9.16 -18.86
N ILE A 83 9.82 8.90 -19.00
CA ILE A 83 10.36 7.52 -19.03
C ILE A 83 10.05 6.79 -17.72
N GLY A 84 10.24 7.48 -16.58
CA GLY A 84 9.87 6.93 -15.27
C GLY A 84 8.38 6.59 -15.19
N LEU A 85 7.52 7.44 -15.73
CA LEU A 85 6.07 7.30 -15.68
C LEU A 85 5.58 6.18 -16.59
N GLU A 86 6.14 6.04 -17.79
CA GLU A 86 5.86 4.94 -18.71
C GLU A 86 6.20 3.59 -18.07
N ASN A 87 7.39 3.48 -17.46
CA ASN A 87 7.81 2.25 -16.77
C ASN A 87 6.92 1.93 -15.55
N ALA A 88 6.35 2.95 -14.91
CA ALA A 88 5.47 2.80 -13.77
C ALA A 88 4.00 2.52 -14.15
N LEU A 89 3.62 2.66 -15.43
CA LEU A 89 2.23 2.53 -15.89
C LEU A 89 1.56 1.21 -15.43
N PRO A 90 2.19 0.02 -15.53
CA PRO A 90 1.58 -1.21 -15.02
C PRO A 90 1.25 -1.17 -13.53
N LYS A 91 2.05 -0.45 -12.72
CA LYS A 91 1.80 -0.31 -11.28
C LYS A 91 0.57 0.57 -11.00
N PHE A 92 0.24 1.53 -11.87
CA PHE A 92 -0.99 2.29 -11.74
C PHE A 92 -2.23 1.41 -11.94
N TYR A 93 -2.22 0.57 -12.98
CA TYR A 93 -3.29 -0.41 -13.19
C TYR A 93 -3.44 -1.36 -12.00
N PHE A 94 -2.33 -1.80 -11.42
CA PHE A 94 -2.34 -2.72 -10.29
C PHE A 94 -2.85 -2.07 -8.98
N LEU A 95 -2.35 -0.88 -8.63
CA LEU A 95 -2.63 -0.26 -7.32
C LEU A 95 -3.91 0.58 -7.28
N PHE A 96 -4.35 1.11 -8.42
CA PHE A 96 -5.50 2.02 -8.53
C PHE A 96 -6.62 1.50 -9.44
N GLY A 97 -6.34 0.50 -10.26
CA GLY A 97 -7.29 -0.06 -11.22
C GLY A 97 -7.29 0.63 -12.58
N PRO A 98 -8.17 0.18 -13.50
CA PRO A 98 -8.16 0.59 -14.89
C PRO A 98 -8.46 2.08 -15.08
N GLN A 99 -9.36 2.66 -14.28
CA GLN A 99 -9.74 4.07 -14.43
C GLN A 99 -8.55 5.02 -14.31
N ILE A 100 -7.69 4.81 -13.32
CA ILE A 100 -6.49 5.63 -13.12
C ILE A 100 -5.40 5.22 -14.11
N GLY A 101 -5.23 3.92 -14.39
CA GLY A 101 -4.27 3.45 -15.39
C GLY A 101 -4.51 4.06 -16.78
N ASP A 102 -5.76 4.06 -17.24
CA ASP A 102 -6.16 4.62 -18.53
C ASP A 102 -5.98 6.14 -18.56
N TYR A 103 -6.29 6.82 -17.45
CA TYR A 103 -6.01 8.25 -17.31
C TYR A 103 -4.51 8.54 -17.45
N VAL A 104 -3.64 7.83 -16.74
CA VAL A 104 -2.18 8.02 -16.85
C VAL A 104 -1.68 7.70 -18.26
N SER A 105 -2.20 6.64 -18.89
CA SER A 105 -1.89 6.30 -20.27
C SER A 105 -2.27 7.42 -21.25
N SER A 106 -3.42 8.07 -21.03
CA SER A 106 -3.86 9.23 -21.83
C SER A 106 -2.94 10.45 -21.63
N VAL A 107 -2.49 10.70 -20.39
CA VAL A 107 -1.55 11.78 -20.06
C VAL A 107 -0.21 11.57 -20.76
N LEU A 108 0.30 10.34 -20.76
CA LEU A 108 1.52 9.96 -21.48
C LEU A 108 1.36 10.08 -23.00
N ALA A 109 0.23 9.65 -23.55
CA ALA A 109 -0.07 9.78 -24.97
C ALA A 109 -0.12 11.24 -25.42
N GLN A 110 -0.75 12.12 -24.62
CA GLN A 110 -0.82 13.56 -24.88
C GLN A 110 0.56 14.24 -24.82
N GLY A 111 1.46 13.71 -24.00
CA GLY A 111 2.80 14.28 -23.80
C GLY A 111 3.82 13.90 -24.86
N ARG A 112 3.59 12.82 -25.62
CA ARG A 112 4.46 12.37 -26.70
C ARG A 112 4.50 13.41 -27.84
N PRO A 113 5.69 13.77 -28.35
CA PRO A 113 5.76 14.60 -29.54
C PRO A 113 5.14 13.84 -30.71
N GLU A 114 4.26 14.49 -31.49
CA GLU A 114 3.84 13.92 -32.78
C GLU A 114 5.10 13.78 -33.66
N GLU A 115 5.41 12.54 -34.06
CA GLU A 115 6.40 12.27 -35.10
C GLU A 115 5.80 12.65 -36.45
N GLY A 116 5.71 13.95 -36.71
CA GLY A 116 5.49 14.49 -38.05
C GLY A 116 6.76 14.36 -38.90
N PRO A 117 6.65 14.34 -40.25
CA PRO A 117 7.80 14.26 -41.13
C PRO A 117 8.83 15.36 -40.79
N VAL A 118 10.10 14.94 -40.67
CA VAL A 118 11.25 15.78 -40.34
C VAL A 118 11.27 17.00 -41.28
N GLY A 119 10.82 18.16 -40.80
CA GLY A 119 10.85 19.41 -41.57
C GLY A 119 9.64 20.33 -41.41
N THR A 120 8.47 19.84 -40.97
CA THR A 120 7.36 20.75 -40.64
C THR A 120 7.57 21.32 -39.25
N ALA A 121 7.58 22.66 -39.16
CA ALA A 121 7.77 23.41 -37.92
C ALA A 121 7.07 22.74 -36.74
N ARG A 122 7.85 22.49 -35.68
CA ARG A 122 7.40 22.03 -34.35
C ARG A 122 6.15 22.82 -33.98
N SER A 123 4.99 22.26 -34.29
CA SER A 123 3.71 22.88 -34.01
C SER A 123 3.52 22.69 -32.52
N GLN A 124 4.13 23.59 -31.76
CA GLN A 124 3.83 23.79 -30.35
C GLN A 124 2.32 24.04 -30.33
N ARG A 125 1.50 23.02 -30.04
CA ARG A 125 0.10 23.28 -29.67
C ARG A 125 0.20 24.23 -28.47
N PRO A 126 -0.23 25.50 -28.61
CA PRO A 126 -0.17 26.45 -27.50
C PRO A 126 -1.04 25.99 -26.32
N GLU A 127 -1.95 25.03 -26.56
CA GLU A 127 -2.86 24.42 -25.58
C GLU A 127 -2.21 23.30 -24.75
N ALA A 128 -1.11 22.69 -25.20
CA ALA A 128 -0.52 21.55 -24.48
C ALA A 128 -0.01 21.94 -23.08
N PRO A 129 0.74 23.04 -22.89
CA PRO A 129 1.20 23.44 -21.55
C PRO A 129 0.06 23.83 -20.60
N GLN A 130 -0.99 24.49 -21.12
CA GLN A 130 -2.16 24.88 -20.34
C GLN A 130 -2.97 23.66 -19.89
N TRP A 131 -3.16 22.67 -20.77
CA TRP A 131 -3.81 21.41 -20.41
C TRP A 131 -3.09 20.68 -19.29
N PHE A 132 -1.75 20.57 -19.36
CA PHE A 132 -0.96 19.97 -18.27
C PHE A 132 -1.05 20.79 -16.97
N HIS A 133 -1.12 22.13 -17.06
CA HIS A 133 -1.31 22.97 -15.88
C HIS A 133 -2.65 22.70 -15.20
N GLU A 134 -3.74 22.60 -15.96
CA GLU A 134 -5.07 22.25 -15.43
C GLU A 134 -5.10 20.84 -14.83
N GLN A 135 -4.47 19.86 -15.49
CA GLN A 135 -4.36 18.51 -14.94
C GLN A 135 -3.56 18.49 -13.63
N ALA A 136 -2.50 19.29 -13.51
CA ALA A 136 -1.71 19.37 -12.27
C ALA A 136 -2.56 19.86 -11.08
N GLN A 137 -3.46 20.82 -11.32
CA GLN A 137 -4.36 21.34 -10.29
C GLN A 137 -5.44 20.32 -9.89
N GLY A 138 -6.03 19.61 -10.86
CA GLY A 138 -7.08 18.62 -10.62
C GLY A 138 -6.59 17.22 -10.22
N LEU A 139 -5.28 16.99 -10.16
CA LEU A 139 -4.71 15.65 -9.92
C LEU A 139 -5.05 15.14 -8.52
N HIS A 140 -4.97 16.02 -7.52
CA HIS A 140 -5.23 15.67 -6.13
C HIS A 140 -6.63 15.08 -5.94
N ASP A 141 -7.65 15.74 -6.51
CA ASP A 141 -9.05 15.32 -6.35
C ASP A 141 -9.33 13.95 -6.96
N ARG A 142 -8.68 13.63 -8.09
CA ARG A 142 -8.80 12.30 -8.74
C ARG A 142 -8.21 11.18 -7.88
N PHE A 143 -7.16 11.47 -7.13
CA PHE A 143 -6.45 10.49 -6.31
C PHE A 143 -6.92 10.47 -4.85
N ALA A 144 -7.68 11.48 -4.39
CA ALA A 144 -8.12 11.63 -3.01
C ALA A 144 -8.82 10.39 -2.45
N ALA A 145 -9.67 9.73 -3.25
CA ALA A 145 -10.36 8.50 -2.87
C ALA A 145 -9.41 7.33 -2.53
N TYR A 146 -8.18 7.36 -3.04
CA TYR A 146 -7.17 6.32 -2.83
C TYR A 146 -6.18 6.66 -1.70
N PHE A 147 -6.28 7.84 -1.10
CA PHE A 147 -5.44 8.32 0.00
C PHE A 147 -6.20 8.46 1.32
N ASP A 148 -7.51 8.26 1.31
CA ASP A 148 -8.32 8.36 2.52
C ASP A 148 -8.20 7.09 3.40
N PHE A 149 -7.49 7.25 4.52
CA PHE A 149 -7.32 6.21 5.55
C PHE A 149 -8.64 5.80 6.23
N GLN A 150 -9.70 6.61 6.16
CA GLN A 150 -11.01 6.24 6.76
C GLN A 150 -11.63 5.02 6.09
N HIS A 151 -11.33 4.79 4.80
CA HIS A 151 -11.81 3.63 4.06
C HIS A 151 -11.10 2.32 4.44
N TRP A 152 -10.01 2.36 5.22
CA TRP A 152 -9.15 1.20 5.50
C TRP A 152 -9.19 0.73 6.97
N ARG A 153 -10.21 1.15 7.73
CA ARG A 153 -10.46 0.69 9.11
C ARG A 153 -10.93 -0.76 9.19
#